data_AF-A0A523JCH7-F1
#
_entry.id   AF-A0A523JCH7-F1
#
_cell.length_a   1.000
_cell.length_b   1.000
_cell.length_c   1.000
_cell.angle_alpha   90.00
_cell.angle_beta   90.00
_cell.angle_gamma   90.00
#
_symmetry.space_group_name_H-M   'P 1'
#
loop_
_entity.id
_entity.type
_entity.pdbx_description
1 polymer ?
#
loop_
_entity_poly.entity_id
_entity_poly.type
_entity_poly.pdbx_seq_one_letter_code
_entity_poly.pdbx_strand_id
1 'polypeptide(L)'
;MIPSPEPESEPKVPPITPGFAVLLTFVVAFSQVFCILMLGSLGFGMGPASLGIATILAFGFSFRLAVPRIPTPPSVHLGFVRPAPMAWWAALFLLSSVLLTSEVDNIAKEIWPLPDKLLSVEPPDGVAHQLGLALVLVVVLPAAQEILFRGLLQPAMVRLWGSGRGIAFISGLNALAFGLLNPWAFAPTFTSSLVLGILRQSSSSLLPSLLLHALFGGATLLATHEFFRIPGFDDTSAPHTPMEWLGTAALLCGIGLGLCRAAATPRGPTLPTELPGQDP
;
A
#
# COMPACT_ATOMS: atom_id res chain seq x y z
N MET A 1 -26.73 -48.52 -19.17
CA MET A 1 -25.84 -47.34 -19.20
C MET A 1 -26.35 -46.37 -18.16
N ILE A 2 -25.63 -46.24 -17.05
CA ILE A 2 -25.88 -45.15 -16.10
C ILE A 2 -25.26 -43.91 -16.73
N PRO A 3 -25.98 -42.79 -16.89
CA PRO A 3 -25.39 -41.57 -17.41
C PRO A 3 -24.27 -41.14 -16.45
N SER A 4 -23.07 -40.92 -16.98
CA SER A 4 -22.00 -40.30 -16.22
C SER A 4 -22.51 -38.94 -15.70
N PRO A 5 -22.31 -38.60 -14.42
CA PRO A 5 -22.70 -37.29 -13.92
C PRO A 5 -21.98 -36.23 -14.75
N GLU A 6 -22.74 -35.26 -15.27
CA GLU A 6 -22.17 -34.09 -15.92
C GLU A 6 -21.16 -33.44 -14.95
N PRO A 7 -19.98 -33.00 -15.43
CA PRO A 7 -19.05 -32.30 -14.57
C PRO A 7 -19.75 -31.05 -14.02
N GLU A 8 -19.96 -31.01 -12.70
CA GLU A 8 -20.47 -29.82 -12.03
C GLU A 8 -19.61 -28.63 -12.46
N SER A 9 -20.22 -27.67 -13.15
CA SER A 9 -19.53 -26.45 -13.57
C SER A 9 -18.97 -25.76 -12.33
N GLU A 10 -17.65 -25.61 -12.22
CA GLU A 10 -17.04 -24.93 -11.09
C GLU A 10 -17.76 -23.59 -10.82
N PRO A 11 -18.10 -23.28 -9.56
CA PRO A 11 -18.80 -22.05 -9.23
C PRO A 11 -17.94 -20.85 -9.67
N LYS A 12 -18.47 -20.06 -10.62
CA LYS A 12 -17.78 -18.89 -11.18
C LYS A 12 -17.49 -17.87 -10.07
N VAL A 13 -16.22 -17.61 -9.81
CA VAL A 13 -15.78 -16.59 -8.85
C VAL A 13 -16.24 -15.20 -9.33
N PRO A 14 -17.00 -14.44 -8.53
CA PRO A 14 -17.45 -13.10 -8.93
C PRO A 14 -16.26 -12.16 -9.18
N PRO A 15 -16.27 -11.37 -10.27
CA PRO A 15 -15.15 -10.51 -10.60
C PRO A 15 -15.04 -9.32 -9.63
N ILE A 16 -13.82 -8.82 -9.47
CA ILE A 16 -13.54 -7.55 -8.79
C ILE A 16 -13.74 -6.42 -9.80
N THR A 17 -14.83 -5.68 -9.64
CA THR A 17 -15.15 -4.51 -10.47
C THR A 17 -14.56 -3.24 -9.86
N PRO A 18 -14.42 -2.14 -10.64
CA PRO A 18 -14.01 -0.85 -10.10
C PRO A 18 -14.93 -0.35 -8.99
N GLY A 19 -16.24 -0.50 -9.15
CA GLY A 19 -17.23 -0.13 -8.13
C GLY A 19 -17.04 -0.91 -6.83
N PHE A 20 -16.70 -2.20 -6.91
CA PHE A 20 -16.37 -3.00 -5.72
C PHE A 20 -15.07 -2.53 -5.07
N ALA A 21 -14.04 -2.18 -5.84
CA ALA A 21 -12.79 -1.64 -5.30
C ALA A 21 -13.01 -0.32 -4.55
N VAL A 22 -13.82 0.59 -5.12
CA VAL A 22 -14.22 1.85 -4.48
C VAL A 22 -15.00 1.58 -3.19
N LEU A 23 -16.01 0.72 -3.25
CA LEU A 23 -16.80 0.34 -2.07
C LEU A 23 -15.89 -0.20 -0.95
N LEU A 24 -15.00 -1.14 -1.29
CA LEU A 24 -14.12 -1.76 -0.31
C LEU A 24 -13.16 -0.76 0.33
N THR A 25 -12.69 0.22 -0.44
CA THR A 25 -11.84 1.33 0.04
C THR A 25 -12.60 2.19 1.06
N PHE A 26 -13.84 2.56 0.76
CA PHE A 26 -14.68 3.30 1.71
C PHE A 26 -15.02 2.48 2.95
N VAL A 27 -15.32 1.18 2.79
CA VAL A 27 -15.57 0.29 3.93
C VAL A 27 -14.35 0.26 4.85
N VAL A 28 -13.13 0.09 4.33
CA VAL A 28 -11.90 0.18 5.15
C VAL A 28 -11.82 1.51 5.87
N ALA A 29 -11.93 2.63 5.15
CA ALA A 29 -11.75 3.96 5.74
C ALA A 29 -12.76 4.24 6.86
N PHE A 30 -14.05 4.00 6.61
CA PHE A 30 -15.11 4.22 7.60
C PHE A 30 -15.05 3.22 8.75
N SER A 31 -14.77 1.93 8.49
CA SER A 31 -14.58 0.95 9.56
C SER A 31 -13.38 1.30 10.43
N GLN A 32 -12.30 1.83 9.86
CA GLN A 32 -11.13 2.25 10.63
C GLN A 32 -11.45 3.46 11.51
N VAL A 33 -12.11 4.50 10.99
CA VAL A 33 -12.61 5.63 11.82
C VAL A 33 -13.50 5.12 12.94
N PHE A 34 -14.47 4.27 12.60
CA PHE A 34 -15.42 3.72 13.55
C PHE A 34 -14.71 2.95 14.67
N CYS A 35 -13.77 2.05 14.33
CA CYS A 35 -13.00 1.30 15.31
C CYS A 35 -12.15 2.20 16.21
N ILE A 36 -11.52 3.23 15.67
CA ILE A 36 -10.73 4.21 16.44
C ILE A 36 -11.64 4.94 17.45
N LEU A 37 -12.78 5.48 16.99
CA LEU A 37 -13.74 6.19 17.85
C LEU A 37 -14.35 5.27 18.92
N MET A 38 -14.69 4.05 18.55
CA MET A 38 -15.23 3.05 19.47
C MET A 38 -14.20 2.72 20.57
N LEU A 39 -12.94 2.45 20.20
CA LEU A 39 -11.87 2.20 21.16
C LEU A 39 -11.69 3.39 22.11
N GLY A 40 -11.70 4.62 21.59
CA GLY A 40 -11.68 5.85 22.40
C GLY A 40 -12.83 5.92 23.40
N SER A 41 -14.05 5.59 22.97
CA SER A 41 -15.25 5.59 23.84
C SER A 41 -15.21 4.52 24.94
N LEU A 42 -14.49 3.43 24.71
CA LEU A 42 -14.26 2.36 25.69
C LEU A 42 -13.08 2.67 26.65
N GLY A 43 -12.50 3.87 26.55
CA GLY A 43 -11.38 4.29 27.41
C GLY A 43 -10.01 3.82 26.94
N PHE A 44 -9.88 3.25 25.74
CA PHE A 44 -8.57 3.02 25.15
C PHE A 44 -7.98 4.35 24.68
N GLY A 45 -6.72 4.62 25.02
CA GLY A 45 -6.04 5.82 24.54
C GLY A 45 -5.92 5.85 23.01
N MET A 46 -5.91 7.05 22.42
CA MET A 46 -5.75 7.27 20.98
C MET A 46 -4.29 7.11 20.53
N GLY A 47 -3.65 6.02 20.95
CA GLY A 47 -2.24 5.71 20.67
C GLY A 47 -2.06 4.67 19.57
N PRO A 48 -0.80 4.28 19.29
CA PRO A 48 -0.46 3.33 18.24
C PRO A 48 -1.15 1.98 18.39
N ALA A 49 -1.35 1.48 19.61
CA ALA A 49 -2.07 0.23 19.84
C ALA A 49 -3.51 0.27 19.30
N SER A 50 -4.25 1.36 19.57
CA SER A 50 -5.61 1.55 19.07
C SER A 50 -5.65 1.68 17.56
N LEU A 51 -4.68 2.39 16.97
CA LEU A 51 -4.53 2.48 15.51
C LEU A 51 -4.27 1.10 14.90
N GLY A 52 -3.38 0.30 15.50
CA GLY A 52 -3.07 -1.06 15.04
C GLY A 52 -4.27 -2.00 15.11
N ILE A 53 -4.99 -2.01 16.24
CA ILE A 53 -6.20 -2.81 16.43
C ILE A 53 -7.27 -2.39 15.41
N ALA A 54 -7.54 -1.10 15.28
CA ALA A 54 -8.51 -0.58 14.32
C ALA A 54 -8.14 -0.95 12.88
N THR A 55 -6.85 -0.88 12.52
CA THR A 55 -6.36 -1.30 11.20
C THR A 55 -6.64 -2.79 10.95
N ILE A 56 -6.29 -3.66 11.90
CA ILE A 56 -6.51 -5.10 11.77
C ILE A 56 -8.00 -5.42 11.62
N LEU A 57 -8.86 -4.80 12.43
CA LEU A 57 -10.31 -5.02 12.38
C LEU A 57 -10.92 -4.51 11.07
N ALA A 58 -10.58 -3.29 10.65
CA ALA A 58 -11.13 -2.67 9.44
C ALA A 58 -10.70 -3.41 8.18
N PHE A 59 -9.41 -3.72 8.04
CA PHE A 59 -8.91 -4.48 6.89
C PHE A 59 -9.36 -5.94 6.94
N GLY A 60 -9.43 -6.57 8.12
CA GLY A 60 -9.93 -7.93 8.28
C GLY A 60 -11.41 -8.05 7.87
N PHE A 61 -12.26 -7.10 8.29
CA PHE A 61 -13.66 -7.03 7.89
C PHE A 61 -13.80 -6.84 6.38
N SER A 62 -13.07 -5.89 5.80
CA SER A 62 -13.06 -5.67 4.35
C SER A 62 -12.57 -6.90 3.58
N PHE A 63 -11.49 -7.52 4.04
CA PHE A 63 -10.96 -8.74 3.41
C PHE A 63 -11.99 -9.87 3.45
N ARG A 64 -12.74 -10.02 4.55
CA ARG A 64 -13.83 -11.02 4.66
C ARG A 64 -14.91 -10.83 3.58
N LEU A 65 -15.26 -9.59 3.23
CA LEU A 65 -16.20 -9.27 2.14
C LEU A 65 -15.63 -9.61 0.75
N ALA A 66 -14.30 -9.58 0.63
CA ALA A 66 -13.60 -9.91 -0.60
C ALA A 66 -13.30 -11.40 -0.78
N VAL A 67 -13.25 -12.21 0.29
CA VAL A 67 -12.92 -13.66 0.23
C VAL A 67 -13.63 -14.41 -0.91
N PRO A 68 -14.94 -14.25 -1.14
CA PRO A 68 -15.64 -14.98 -2.21
C PRO A 68 -15.16 -14.62 -3.63
N ARG A 69 -14.36 -13.56 -3.80
CA ARG A 69 -13.83 -13.06 -5.08
C ARG A 69 -12.37 -13.47 -5.31
N ILE A 70 -11.78 -14.25 -4.42
CA ILE A 70 -10.39 -14.70 -4.50
C ILE A 70 -10.38 -16.15 -5.01
N PRO A 71 -9.85 -16.43 -6.20
CA PRO A 71 -9.73 -17.80 -6.68
C PRO A 71 -8.70 -18.60 -5.87
N THR A 72 -8.81 -19.93 -5.92
CA THR A 72 -7.92 -20.86 -5.24
C THR A 72 -6.69 -21.21 -6.12
N PRO A 73 -5.47 -21.26 -5.56
CA PRO A 73 -5.11 -20.97 -4.16
C PRO A 73 -4.92 -19.45 -3.91
N PRO A 74 -5.43 -18.89 -2.80
CA PRO A 74 -5.37 -17.44 -2.53
C PRO A 74 -3.96 -16.84 -2.53
N SER A 75 -2.97 -17.60 -2.05
CA SER A 75 -1.58 -17.13 -1.98
C SER A 75 -1.04 -16.73 -3.35
N VAL A 76 -1.31 -17.52 -4.39
CA VAL A 76 -0.85 -17.24 -5.76
C VAL A 76 -1.59 -16.04 -6.35
N HIS A 77 -2.91 -15.96 -6.15
CA HIS A 77 -3.72 -14.85 -6.68
C HIS A 77 -3.42 -13.51 -6.02
N LEU A 78 -3.09 -13.50 -4.73
CA LEU A 78 -2.62 -12.30 -4.05
C LEU A 78 -1.18 -11.96 -4.47
N GLY A 79 -0.38 -12.94 -4.87
CA GLY A 79 1.00 -12.73 -5.33
C GLY A 79 2.05 -13.05 -4.27
N PHE A 80 1.75 -13.94 -3.33
CA PHE A 80 2.77 -14.60 -2.49
C PHE A 80 3.53 -15.65 -3.30
N VAL A 81 4.21 -15.18 -4.34
CA VAL A 81 5.04 -15.96 -5.26
C VAL A 81 6.49 -15.52 -5.11
N ARG A 82 7.43 -16.43 -5.39
CA ARG A 82 8.86 -16.12 -5.32
C ARG A 82 9.22 -15.06 -6.38
N PRO A 83 9.72 -13.88 -6.00
CA PRO A 83 10.13 -12.86 -6.95
C PRO A 83 11.48 -13.20 -7.59
N ALA A 84 11.74 -12.65 -8.78
CA ALA A 84 13.09 -12.65 -9.35
C ALA A 84 14.07 -11.88 -8.44
N PRO A 85 15.35 -12.26 -8.35
CA PRO A 85 16.34 -11.58 -7.52
C PRO A 85 16.43 -10.07 -7.78
N MET A 86 16.25 -9.63 -9.03
CA MET A 86 16.26 -8.23 -9.41
C MET A 86 15.15 -7.40 -8.76
N ALA A 87 14.04 -8.01 -8.35
CA ALA A 87 12.96 -7.30 -7.66
C ALA A 87 13.38 -6.84 -6.25
N TRP A 88 14.25 -7.60 -5.58
CA TRP A 88 14.79 -7.19 -4.27
C TRP A 88 15.74 -6.01 -4.41
N TRP A 89 16.59 -6.02 -5.43
CA TRP A 89 17.43 -4.86 -5.75
C TRP A 89 16.57 -3.66 -6.13
N ALA A 90 15.54 -3.84 -6.95
CA ALA A 90 14.60 -2.78 -7.25
C ALA A 90 13.98 -2.19 -5.97
N ALA A 91 13.53 -3.02 -5.03
CA ALA A 91 13.00 -2.57 -3.74
C ALA A 91 14.03 -1.73 -2.95
N LEU A 92 15.28 -2.18 -2.85
CA LEU A 92 16.33 -1.45 -2.12
C LEU A 92 16.65 -0.09 -2.75
N PHE A 93 16.73 -0.02 -4.08
CA PHE A 93 16.96 1.25 -4.78
C PHE A 93 15.75 2.18 -4.74
N LEU A 94 14.53 1.63 -4.81
CA LEU A 94 13.29 2.38 -4.68
C LEU A 94 13.06 2.91 -3.25
N LEU A 95 13.79 2.43 -2.24
CA LEU A 95 13.74 3.00 -0.88
C LEU A 95 14.05 4.50 -0.89
N SER A 96 14.92 4.96 -1.80
CA SER A 96 15.25 6.38 -1.92
C SER A 96 14.04 7.26 -2.29
N SER A 97 12.95 6.68 -2.82
CA SER A 97 11.74 7.43 -3.11
C SER A 97 11.06 8.00 -1.85
N VAL A 98 11.47 7.58 -0.65
CA VAL A 98 10.99 8.16 0.62
C VAL A 98 11.30 9.66 0.70
N LEU A 99 12.49 10.09 0.28
CA LEU A 99 12.89 11.51 0.24
C LEU A 99 12.11 12.28 -0.83
N LEU A 100 11.88 11.68 -2.00
CA LEU A 100 11.06 12.30 -3.03
C LEU A 100 9.60 12.44 -2.57
N THR A 101 9.12 11.47 -1.81
CA THR A 101 7.76 11.47 -1.25
C THR A 101 7.61 12.53 -0.16
N SER A 102 8.63 12.73 0.70
CA SER A 102 8.59 13.80 1.70
C SER A 102 8.63 15.18 1.05
N GLU A 103 9.37 15.35 -0.04
CA GLU A 103 9.37 16.62 -0.76
C GLU A 103 8.02 16.94 -1.39
N VAL A 104 7.33 15.93 -1.93
CA VAL A 104 5.93 16.08 -2.36
C VAL A 104 5.02 16.49 -1.19
N ASP A 105 5.25 15.96 0.00
CA ASP A 105 4.51 16.35 1.21
C ASP A 105 4.81 17.79 1.64
N ASN A 106 6.07 18.23 1.57
CA ASN A 106 6.46 19.62 1.84
C ASN A 106 5.75 20.60 0.90
N ILE A 107 5.78 20.32 -0.41
CA ILE A 107 5.08 21.11 -1.43
C ILE A 107 3.57 21.12 -1.16
N ALA A 108 2.99 19.96 -0.80
CA ALA A 108 1.57 19.88 -0.47
C ALA A 108 1.21 20.72 0.76
N LYS A 109 2.07 20.72 1.79
CA LYS A 109 1.91 21.54 3.01
C LYS A 109 2.13 23.04 2.74
N GLU A 110 2.93 23.41 1.76
CA GLU A 110 3.06 24.80 1.31
C GLU A 110 1.75 25.30 0.67
N ILE A 111 1.15 24.47 -0.18
CA ILE A 111 -0.12 24.78 -0.86
C ILE A 111 -1.30 24.77 0.12
N TRP A 112 -1.30 23.81 1.05
CA TRP A 112 -2.35 23.60 2.03
C TRP A 112 -1.75 23.44 3.45
N PRO A 113 -1.48 24.56 4.15
CA PRO A 113 -0.80 24.55 5.45
C PRO A 113 -1.56 23.79 6.53
N LEU A 114 -0.79 23.15 7.43
CA LEU A 114 -1.33 22.54 8.64
C LEU A 114 -1.76 23.65 9.62
N PRO A 115 -2.96 23.58 10.23
CA PRO A 115 -3.35 24.51 11.29
C PRO A 115 -2.41 24.43 12.49
N ASP A 116 -2.03 25.59 13.06
CA ASP A 116 -1.07 25.71 14.18
C ASP A 116 -1.41 24.82 15.39
N LYS A 117 -2.71 24.62 15.66
CA LYS A 117 -3.19 23.78 16.77
C LYS A 117 -2.78 22.30 16.65
N LEU A 118 -2.57 21.80 15.43
CA LEU A 118 -2.11 20.44 15.19
C LEU A 118 -0.59 20.32 15.36
N LEU A 119 0.15 21.41 15.17
CA LEU A 119 1.61 21.46 15.34
C LEU A 119 2.02 21.49 16.82
N SER A 120 1.14 21.96 17.71
CA SER A 120 1.41 22.08 19.14
C SER A 120 1.09 20.83 19.98
N VAL A 121 0.71 19.72 19.34
CA VAL A 121 0.43 18.46 20.06
C VAL A 121 1.74 17.68 20.19
N GLU A 122 2.32 17.66 21.39
CA GLU A 122 3.50 16.83 21.66
C GLU A 122 3.14 15.34 21.50
N PRO A 123 3.95 14.56 20.77
CA PRO A 123 3.74 13.14 20.65
C PRO A 123 3.93 12.47 22.02
N PRO A 124 3.10 11.49 22.40
CA PRO A 124 3.27 10.79 23.66
C PRO A 124 4.64 10.12 23.74
N ASP A 125 5.32 10.31 24.86
CA ASP A 125 6.63 9.73 25.14
C ASP A 125 6.52 8.34 25.80
N GLY A 126 7.54 7.50 25.59
CA GLY A 126 7.65 6.20 26.26
C GLY A 126 7.95 5.02 25.33
N VAL A 127 8.73 4.06 25.84
CA VAL A 127 9.21 2.88 25.09
C VAL A 127 8.04 2.04 24.55
N ALA A 128 6.99 1.83 25.34
CA ALA A 128 5.82 1.06 24.90
C ALA A 128 5.09 1.74 23.73
N HIS A 129 4.98 3.07 23.75
CA HIS A 129 4.40 3.84 22.65
C HIS A 129 5.24 3.68 21.38
N GLN A 130 6.56 3.85 21.48
CA GLN A 130 7.49 3.73 20.36
C GLN A 130 7.52 2.32 19.75
N LEU A 131 7.52 1.28 20.59
CA LEU A 131 7.41 -0.11 20.12
C LEU A 131 6.07 -0.38 19.43
N GLY A 132 4.98 0.16 19.97
CA GLY A 132 3.66 0.10 19.34
C GLY A 132 3.64 0.79 17.98
N LEU A 133 4.23 1.98 17.88
CA LEU A 133 4.34 2.74 16.63
C LEU A 133 5.18 1.97 15.60
N ALA A 134 6.32 1.42 16.02
CA ALA A 134 7.16 0.59 15.16
C ALA A 134 6.41 -0.61 14.60
N LEU A 135 5.70 -1.35 15.46
CA LEU A 135 4.89 -2.49 15.03
C LEU A 135 3.83 -2.08 14.00
N VAL A 136 3.17 -0.95 14.22
CA VAL A 136 2.11 -0.48 13.32
C VAL A 136 2.67 -0.01 11.98
N LEU A 137 3.69 0.84 11.98
CA LEU A 137 4.26 1.44 10.77
C LEU A 137 5.04 0.43 9.92
N VAL A 138 5.73 -0.52 10.56
CA VAL A 138 6.62 -1.46 9.85
C VAL A 138 5.92 -2.78 9.51
N VAL A 139 4.91 -3.20 10.27
CA VAL A 139 4.28 -4.51 10.10
C VAL A 139 2.80 -4.40 9.75
N VAL A 140 1.99 -3.82 10.63
CA VAL A 140 0.52 -3.89 10.52
C VAL A 140 0.01 -3.13 9.29
N LEU A 141 0.39 -1.86 9.15
CA LEU A 141 -0.04 -1.03 8.02
C LEU A 141 0.47 -1.57 6.68
N PRO A 142 1.78 -1.89 6.52
CA PRO A 142 2.27 -2.48 5.28
C PRO A 142 1.56 -3.78 4.91
N ALA A 143 1.41 -4.72 5.85
CA ALA A 143 0.76 -6.00 5.56
C ALA A 143 -0.70 -5.83 5.14
N ALA A 144 -1.46 -5.04 5.89
CA ALA A 144 -2.87 -4.79 5.62
C ALA A 144 -3.08 -4.10 4.25
N GLN A 145 -2.31 -3.04 3.99
CA GLN A 145 -2.42 -2.28 2.74
C GLN A 145 -1.95 -3.08 1.53
N GLU A 146 -0.80 -3.76 1.60
CA GLU A 146 -0.27 -4.49 0.46
C GLU A 146 -1.18 -5.65 0.05
N ILE A 147 -1.71 -6.41 1.02
CA ILE A 147 -2.61 -7.53 0.73
C ILE A 147 -3.88 -7.02 0.03
N LEU A 148 -4.47 -5.93 0.54
CA LEU A 148 -5.71 -5.39 -0.01
C LEU A 148 -5.50 -4.69 -1.36
N PHE A 149 -4.66 -3.65 -1.38
CA PHE A 149 -4.55 -2.80 -2.57
C PHE A 149 -3.72 -3.49 -3.65
N ARG A 150 -2.57 -4.07 -3.30
CA ARG A 150 -1.59 -4.59 -4.29
C ARG A 150 -1.84 -6.07 -4.61
N GLY A 151 -2.34 -6.82 -3.62
CA GLY A 151 -2.63 -8.23 -3.77
C GLY A 151 -3.97 -8.50 -4.41
N LEU A 152 -5.02 -7.86 -3.90
CA LEU A 152 -6.39 -8.12 -4.32
C LEU A 152 -6.87 -7.16 -5.43
N LEU A 153 -6.80 -5.84 -5.19
CA LEU A 153 -7.47 -4.87 -6.06
C LEU A 153 -6.68 -4.51 -7.32
N GLN A 154 -5.37 -4.28 -7.21
CA GLN A 154 -4.52 -3.89 -8.33
C GLN A 154 -4.51 -4.88 -9.49
N PRO A 155 -4.36 -6.21 -9.30
CA PRO A 155 -4.35 -7.14 -10.41
C PRO A 155 -5.66 -7.11 -11.21
N ALA A 156 -6.79 -6.90 -10.54
CA ALA A 156 -8.09 -6.78 -11.21
C ALA A 156 -8.16 -5.52 -12.08
N MET A 157 -7.76 -4.36 -11.55
CA MET A 157 -7.80 -3.10 -12.29
C MET A 157 -6.79 -3.08 -13.45
N VAL A 158 -5.63 -3.69 -13.25
CA VAL A 158 -4.62 -3.86 -14.32
C VAL A 158 -5.14 -4.76 -15.45
N ARG A 159 -5.90 -5.83 -15.14
CA ARG A 159 -6.55 -6.65 -16.18
C ARG A 159 -7.60 -5.88 -16.97
N LEU A 160 -8.33 -4.97 -16.34
CA LEU A 160 -9.39 -4.19 -16.98
C LEU A 160 -8.86 -3.02 -17.80
N TRP A 161 -7.84 -2.31 -17.31
CA TRP A 161 -7.42 -1.00 -17.86
C TRP A 161 -5.94 -0.92 -18.24
N GLY A 162 -5.19 -2.02 -18.11
CA GLY A 162 -3.75 -2.05 -18.31
C GLY A 162 -2.97 -1.54 -17.10
N SER A 163 -1.65 -1.76 -17.15
CA SER A 163 -0.76 -1.55 -16.00
C SER A 163 -0.76 -0.11 -15.48
N GLY A 164 -0.55 0.87 -16.36
CA GLY A 164 -0.47 2.28 -15.93
C GLY A 164 -1.76 2.78 -15.26
N ARG A 165 -2.90 2.64 -15.93
CA ARG A 165 -4.20 3.11 -15.41
C ARG A 165 -4.64 2.32 -14.18
N GLY A 166 -4.44 0.99 -14.18
CA GLY A 166 -4.80 0.14 -13.04
C GLY A 166 -4.00 0.47 -11.79
N ILE A 167 -2.69 0.69 -11.92
CA ILE A 167 -1.83 1.13 -10.81
C ILE A 167 -2.28 2.51 -10.32
N ALA A 168 -2.39 3.50 -11.20
CA ALA A 168 -2.74 4.86 -10.80
C ALA A 168 -4.09 4.94 -10.09
N PHE A 169 -5.09 4.20 -10.57
CA PHE A 169 -6.41 4.14 -9.93
C PHE A 169 -6.33 3.57 -8.52
N ILE A 170 -5.66 2.43 -8.33
CA ILE A 170 -5.50 1.84 -6.99
C ILE A 170 -4.63 2.71 -6.08
N SER A 171 -3.65 3.42 -6.63
CA SER A 171 -2.88 4.39 -5.86
C SER A 171 -3.74 5.55 -5.38
N GLY A 172 -4.66 6.03 -6.21
CA GLY A 172 -5.68 7.00 -5.84
C GLY A 172 -6.62 6.48 -4.76
N LEU A 173 -7.09 5.24 -4.85
CA LEU A 173 -7.93 4.64 -3.81
C LEU A 173 -7.19 4.46 -2.48
N ASN A 174 -5.93 4.02 -2.49
CA ASN A 174 -5.12 3.94 -1.28
C ASN A 174 -4.96 5.34 -0.66
N ALA A 175 -4.57 6.33 -1.46
CA ALA A 175 -4.44 7.72 -1.00
C ALA A 175 -5.76 8.28 -0.46
N LEU A 176 -6.90 7.96 -1.07
CA LEU A 176 -8.22 8.37 -0.60
C LEU A 176 -8.57 7.74 0.76
N ALA A 177 -8.29 6.45 0.96
CA ALA A 177 -8.58 5.78 2.23
C ALA A 177 -7.90 6.47 3.42
N PHE A 178 -6.63 6.85 3.26
CA PHE A 178 -5.87 7.57 4.30
C PHE A 178 -6.17 9.08 4.30
N GLY A 179 -6.41 9.67 3.13
CA GLY A 179 -6.77 11.08 2.96
C GLY A 179 -8.08 11.46 3.66
N LEU A 180 -9.03 10.53 3.74
CA LEU A 180 -10.27 10.72 4.51
C LEU A 180 -10.01 10.83 6.02
N LEU A 181 -8.94 10.23 6.54
CA LEU A 181 -8.52 10.34 7.93
C LEU A 181 -7.65 11.57 8.16
N ASN A 182 -6.74 11.83 7.23
CA ASN A 182 -5.78 12.91 7.26
C ASN A 182 -5.58 13.44 5.83
N PRO A 183 -6.20 14.58 5.46
CA PRO A 183 -6.11 15.13 4.11
C PRO A 183 -4.68 15.36 3.63
N TRP A 184 -3.77 15.75 4.53
CA TRP A 184 -2.35 15.95 4.22
C TRP A 184 -1.62 14.65 3.86
N ALA A 185 -2.12 13.49 4.32
CA ALA A 185 -1.53 12.21 3.96
C ALA A 185 -1.83 11.81 2.50
N PHE A 186 -2.76 12.48 1.80
CA PHE A 186 -3.17 12.09 0.45
C PHE A 186 -1.98 12.11 -0.53
N ALA A 187 -1.29 13.24 -0.63
CA ALA A 187 -0.20 13.42 -1.60
C ALA A 187 0.98 12.45 -1.37
N PRO A 188 1.57 12.32 -0.17
CA PRO A 188 2.63 11.34 0.07
C PRO A 188 2.15 9.89 -0.07
N THR A 189 0.92 9.57 0.33
CA THR A 189 0.36 8.22 0.17
C THR A 189 0.15 7.87 -1.31
N PHE A 190 -0.27 8.82 -2.13
CA PHE A 190 -0.43 8.61 -3.56
C PHE A 190 0.91 8.29 -4.23
N THR A 191 1.92 9.12 -3.96
CA THR A 191 3.27 8.97 -4.54
C THR A 191 3.93 7.66 -4.13
N SER A 192 3.98 7.35 -2.83
CA SER A 192 4.52 6.07 -2.35
C SER A 192 3.74 4.87 -2.90
N SER A 193 2.41 5.00 -3.01
CA SER A 193 1.56 3.95 -3.55
C SER A 193 1.81 3.66 -5.03
N LEU A 194 2.14 4.68 -5.83
CA LEU A 194 2.54 4.49 -7.22
C LEU A 194 3.82 3.65 -7.31
N VAL A 195 4.83 3.97 -6.50
CA VAL A 195 6.12 3.25 -6.48
C VAL A 195 5.91 1.78 -6.09
N LEU A 196 5.17 1.53 -5.02
CA LEU A 196 4.80 0.18 -4.57
C LEU A 196 4.02 -0.57 -5.66
N GLY A 197 3.05 0.09 -6.29
CA GLY A 197 2.25 -0.51 -7.37
C GLY A 197 3.09 -0.90 -8.58
N ILE A 198 4.08 -0.08 -8.96
CA ILE A 198 5.03 -0.39 -10.04
C ILE A 198 5.87 -1.61 -9.68
N LEU A 199 6.44 -1.65 -8.47
CA LEU A 199 7.25 -2.78 -8.00
C LEU A 199 6.44 -4.09 -7.91
N ARG A 200 5.20 -4.01 -7.42
CA ARG A 200 4.28 -5.16 -7.40
C ARG A 200 3.96 -5.66 -8.82
N GLN A 201 3.72 -4.74 -9.74
CA GLN A 201 3.36 -5.08 -11.11
C GLN A 201 4.55 -5.70 -11.86
N SER A 202 5.76 -5.17 -11.67
CA SER A 202 6.95 -5.70 -12.34
C SER A 202 7.33 -7.08 -11.80
N SER A 203 7.37 -7.24 -10.49
CA SER A 203 7.83 -8.49 -9.86
C SER A 203 6.79 -9.61 -9.88
N SER A 204 5.54 -9.31 -10.22
CA SER A 204 4.38 -10.18 -10.02
C SER A 204 4.22 -10.73 -8.58
N SER A 205 4.95 -10.16 -7.62
CA SER A 205 5.06 -10.64 -6.25
C SER A 205 4.75 -9.53 -5.26
N LEU A 206 4.05 -9.87 -4.18
CA LEU A 206 3.81 -8.98 -3.04
C LEU A 206 5.06 -8.78 -2.20
N LEU A 207 5.98 -9.75 -2.16
CA LEU A 207 7.05 -9.76 -1.16
C LEU A 207 8.01 -8.56 -1.27
N PRO A 208 8.49 -8.16 -2.47
CA PRO A 208 9.35 -6.98 -2.59
C PRO A 208 8.62 -5.69 -2.25
N SER A 209 7.33 -5.58 -2.62
CA SER A 209 6.49 -4.42 -2.30
C SER A 209 6.23 -4.31 -0.80
N LEU A 210 5.95 -5.43 -0.13
CA LEU A 210 5.79 -5.51 1.32
C LEU A 210 7.06 -5.10 2.06
N LEU A 211 8.23 -5.57 1.60
CA LEU A 211 9.51 -5.13 2.15
C LEU A 211 9.71 -3.63 1.98
N LEU A 212 9.52 -3.10 0.76
CA LEU A 212 9.69 -1.67 0.49
C LEU A 212 8.75 -0.82 1.37
N HIS A 213 7.50 -1.21 1.50
CA HIS A 213 6.52 -0.51 2.34
C HIS A 213 6.91 -0.57 3.83
N ALA A 214 7.37 -1.72 4.33
CA ALA A 214 7.89 -1.83 5.69
C ALA A 214 9.12 -0.94 5.92
N LEU A 215 10.02 -0.85 4.93
CA LEU A 215 11.18 0.03 4.97
C LEU A 215 10.79 1.51 4.94
N PHE A 216 9.74 1.90 4.20
CA PHE A 216 9.18 3.25 4.28
C PHE A 216 8.70 3.56 5.70
N GLY A 217 7.92 2.66 6.32
CA GLY A 217 7.46 2.83 7.70
C GLY A 217 8.62 2.92 8.69
N GLY A 218 9.68 2.14 8.49
CA GLY A 218 10.90 2.21 9.30
C GLY A 218 11.64 3.53 9.12
N ALA A 219 11.79 4.03 7.88
CA ALA A 219 12.37 5.33 7.61
C ALA A 219 11.55 6.47 8.24
N THR A 220 10.21 6.42 8.14
CA THR A 220 9.33 7.38 8.81
C THR A 220 9.51 7.34 10.33
N LEU A 221 9.60 6.16 10.94
CA LEU A 221 9.85 6.03 12.38
C LEU A 221 11.21 6.61 12.78
N LEU A 222 12.27 6.34 12.02
CA LEU A 222 13.59 6.91 12.30
C LEU A 222 13.60 8.44 12.15
N ALA A 223 12.87 8.97 11.17
CA ALA A 223 12.70 10.40 10.95
C ALA A 223 12.01 11.10 12.14
N THR A 224 11.10 10.45 12.87
CA THR A 224 10.50 11.08 14.08
C THR A 224 11.50 11.31 15.21
N HIS A 225 12.70 10.74 15.12
CA HIS A 225 13.80 10.90 16.10
C HIS A 225 14.98 11.68 15.52
N GLU A 226 14.78 12.43 14.42
CA GLU A 226 15.82 13.19 13.72
C GLU A 226 17.09 12.35 13.43
N PHE A 227 16.90 11.08 13.09
CA PHE A 227 18.00 10.14 12.92
C PHE A 227 18.91 10.50 11.73
N PHE A 228 18.33 10.98 10.64
CA PHE A 228 19.05 11.30 9.39
C PHE A 228 19.60 12.73 9.40
N ARG A 229 18.92 13.66 10.10
CA ARG A 229 19.29 15.08 10.18
C ARG A 229 19.41 15.74 8.81
N ILE A 230 18.47 15.42 7.94
CA ILE A 230 18.36 15.98 6.59
C ILE A 230 17.34 17.12 6.65
N PRO A 231 17.77 18.38 6.39
CA PRO A 231 16.87 19.53 6.36
C PRO A 231 15.69 19.28 5.43
N GLY A 232 14.48 19.60 5.86
CA GLY A 232 13.25 19.40 5.09
C GLY A 232 12.78 17.95 4.96
N PHE A 233 13.45 16.97 5.56
CA PHE A 233 12.96 15.60 5.67
C PHE A 233 12.60 15.24 7.11
N ASP A 234 13.61 15.20 7.98
CA ASP A 234 13.45 14.93 9.41
C ASP A 234 14.03 16.04 10.29
N ASP A 235 14.85 16.93 9.74
CA ASP A 235 15.24 18.19 10.37
C ASP A 235 14.33 19.33 9.89
N THR A 236 13.69 20.03 10.84
CA THR A 236 12.76 21.13 10.58
C THR A 236 13.44 22.48 10.32
N SER A 237 14.78 22.53 10.29
CA SER A 237 15.57 23.73 10.02
C SER A 237 15.33 24.34 8.63
N ALA A 238 14.82 23.56 7.68
CA ALA A 238 14.45 24.01 6.35
C ALA A 238 13.07 23.47 5.93
N PRO A 239 12.30 24.22 5.13
CA PRO A 239 10.99 23.77 4.64
C PRO A 239 11.08 22.72 3.52
N HIS A 240 12.22 22.62 2.83
CA HIS A 240 12.42 21.75 1.67
C HIS A 240 13.73 20.98 1.78
N THR A 241 13.73 19.78 1.19
CA THR A 241 14.93 18.93 1.14
C THR A 241 15.94 19.51 0.14
N PRO A 242 17.23 19.65 0.49
CA PRO A 242 18.23 20.19 -0.44
C PRO A 242 18.35 19.38 -1.75
N MET A 243 18.66 20.08 -2.84
CA MET A 243 18.66 19.51 -4.19
C MET A 243 19.69 18.39 -4.38
N GLU A 244 20.79 18.38 -3.64
CA GLU A 244 21.79 17.30 -3.65
C GLU A 244 21.23 15.98 -3.13
N TRP A 245 20.39 16.03 -2.09
CA TRP A 245 19.69 14.86 -1.55
C TRP A 245 18.61 14.38 -2.51
N LEU A 246 17.80 15.31 -3.04
CA LEU A 246 16.75 15.00 -4.01
C LEU A 246 17.32 14.45 -5.32
N GLY A 247 18.41 15.01 -5.83
CA GLY A 247 19.07 14.55 -7.04
C GLY A 247 19.62 13.13 -6.89
N THR A 248 20.25 12.84 -5.75
CA THR A 248 20.74 11.48 -5.43
C THR A 248 19.57 10.51 -5.27
N ALA A 249 18.52 10.91 -4.56
CA ALA A 249 17.33 10.09 -4.36
C ALA A 249 16.62 9.79 -5.69
N ALA A 250 16.51 10.78 -6.58
CA ALA A 250 15.94 10.65 -7.92
C ALA A 250 16.76 9.71 -8.81
N LEU A 251 18.08 9.81 -8.77
CA LEU A 251 18.96 8.89 -9.51
C LEU A 251 18.78 7.45 -9.04
N LEU A 252 18.85 7.21 -7.73
CA LEU A 252 18.67 5.87 -7.15
C LEU A 252 17.27 5.30 -7.43
N CYS A 253 16.24 6.14 -7.32
CA CYS A 253 14.87 5.76 -7.64
C CYS A 253 14.74 5.42 -9.13
N GLY A 254 15.36 6.21 -10.02
CA GLY A 254 15.43 5.94 -11.46
C GLY A 254 16.09 4.60 -11.79
N ILE A 255 17.19 4.26 -11.09
CA ILE A 255 17.82 2.94 -11.18
C ILE A 255 16.85 1.84 -10.72
N GLY A 256 16.19 2.03 -9.58
CA GLY A 256 15.17 1.10 -9.06
C GLY A 256 14.03 0.85 -10.06
N LEU A 257 13.51 1.91 -10.69
CA LEU A 257 12.52 1.82 -11.76
C LEU A 257 13.05 1.10 -13.01
N GLY A 258 14.33 1.30 -13.34
CA GLY A 258 15.02 0.55 -14.39
C GLY A 258 15.11 -0.95 -14.06
N LEU A 259 15.47 -1.29 -12.83
CA LEU A 259 15.52 -2.67 -12.34
C LEU A 259 14.13 -3.33 -12.30
N CYS A 260 13.05 -2.57 -12.08
CA CYS A 260 11.70 -3.10 -12.26
C CYS A 260 11.47 -3.65 -13.67
N ARG A 261 12.05 -3.06 -14.73
CA ARG A 261 11.95 -3.62 -16.08
C ARG A 261 12.70 -4.93 -16.22
N ALA A 262 13.87 -5.05 -15.58
CA ALA A 262 14.65 -6.29 -15.57
C ALA A 262 14.02 -7.39 -14.70
N ALA A 263 13.30 -7.01 -13.65
CA ALA A 263 12.54 -7.90 -12.78
C ALA A 263 11.21 -8.35 -13.39
N ALA A 264 10.75 -7.67 -14.46
CA ALA A 264 9.56 -8.06 -15.19
C ALA A 264 9.77 -9.45 -15.80
N THR A 265 9.14 -10.45 -15.22
CA THR A 265 9.08 -11.78 -15.85
C THR A 265 8.44 -11.63 -17.23
N PRO A 266 9.05 -12.13 -18.31
CA PRO A 266 8.36 -12.32 -19.58
C PRO A 266 7.09 -13.09 -19.28
N ARG A 267 5.94 -12.66 -19.83
CA ARG A 267 4.63 -13.28 -19.57
C ARG A 267 4.75 -14.81 -19.67
N GLY A 268 4.90 -15.49 -18.53
CA GLY A 268 4.78 -16.94 -18.42
C GLY A 268 3.34 -17.32 -18.73
N PRO A 269 3.09 -18.59 -19.13
CA PRO A 269 1.91 -18.98 -19.88
C PRO A 269 0.65 -18.40 -19.25
N THR A 270 -0.14 -17.71 -20.09
CA THR A 270 -1.52 -17.36 -19.79
C THR A 270 -2.14 -18.49 -18.99
N LEU A 271 -2.56 -18.21 -17.75
CA LEU A 271 -3.53 -19.08 -17.09
C LEU A 271 -4.62 -19.36 -18.12
N PRO A 272 -5.01 -20.64 -18.35
CA PRO A 272 -5.86 -21.01 -19.47
C PRO A 272 -7.02 -20.04 -19.59
N THR A 273 -6.98 -19.25 -20.65
CA THR A 273 -8.10 -18.38 -21.01
C THR A 273 -9.02 -19.22 -21.86
N GLU A 274 -9.53 -20.30 -21.29
CA GLU A 274 -10.57 -21.12 -21.89
C GLU A 274 -11.67 -21.24 -20.84
N LEU A 275 -12.67 -20.37 -20.96
CA LEU A 275 -14.02 -20.80 -20.62
C LEU A 275 -14.44 -21.74 -21.74
N PRO A 276 -14.70 -23.03 -21.47
CA PRO A 276 -15.29 -23.91 -22.47
C PRO A 276 -16.68 -23.36 -22.82
N GLY A 277 -16.95 -23.15 -24.11
CA GLY A 277 -18.32 -22.94 -24.61
C GLY A 277 -18.68 -21.53 -25.12
N GLN A 278 -17.77 -20.84 -25.78
CA GLN A 278 -18.17 -19.80 -26.75
C GLN A 278 -17.70 -20.22 -28.14
N ASP A 279 -18.57 -20.93 -28.84
CA ASP A 279 -18.56 -21.01 -30.30
C ASP A 279 -19.64 -20.06 -30.86
N PRO A 280 -19.45 -19.54 -32.10
CA PRO A 280 -20.16 -18.39 -32.67
C PRO A 280 -21.67 -18.56 -32.88
#